data_AF-A0A811KZB6-F1
#
_entry.id   AF-A0A811KZB6-F1
#
_cell.length_a   1.000
_cell.length_b   1.000
_cell.length_c   1.000
_cell.angle_alpha   90.00
_cell.angle_beta   90.00
_cell.angle_gamma   90.00
#
_symmetry.space_group_name_H-M   'P 1'
#
loop_
_entity.id
_entity.type
_entity.pdbx_description
1 polymer ?
#
loop_
_entity_poly.entity_id
_entity_poly.type
_entity_poly.pdbx_seq_one_letter_code
_entity_poly.pdbx_strand_id
1 'polypeptide(L)'
;MNGRLQSVLRSPLMRNNQLNHIENGVKHHHRRRDSNGLPRIVQFDESADEYRCFCSCLHIKTGTLVIAGIEFFLILFFFINSFLVSLQQKDSYNYKHGDRTTDYVHVAFIITAVCSVISTLCVLMMVIGALKNVGSLLIPHMIIQVLTILTLGLLIILGIVAVSTDLAICYRVFNAAPFHEHPQQSTVALDTNTMLRVYFVLGMEILTFVLEIYFLLVIYNCQQYFVERRQYMKYCMAYSKPMETLNSAR
;
A
#
# COMPACT_ATOMS: atom_id res chain seq x y z
N MET A 1 -20.41 -12.26 7.00
CA MET A 1 -19.13 -11.73 6.47
C MET A 1 -18.09 -11.34 7.53
N ASN A 2 -18.40 -11.33 8.85
CA ASN A 2 -17.42 -10.99 9.90
C ASN A 2 -16.38 -12.07 10.27
N GLY A 3 -16.60 -13.34 9.89
CA GLY A 3 -15.68 -14.44 10.25
C GLY A 3 -14.37 -14.47 9.47
N ARG A 4 -14.37 -14.02 8.20
CA ARG A 4 -13.16 -14.02 7.35
C ARG A 4 -12.14 -12.96 7.75
N LEU A 5 -12.58 -11.80 8.27
CA LEU A 5 -11.65 -10.74 8.66
C LEU A 5 -10.83 -11.14 9.90
N GLN A 6 -11.45 -11.84 10.86
CA GLN A 6 -10.75 -12.31 12.06
C GLN A 6 -9.85 -13.52 11.79
N SER A 7 -10.18 -14.38 10.82
CA SER A 7 -9.31 -15.51 10.44
C SER A 7 -8.08 -15.08 9.65
N VAL A 8 -8.14 -13.95 8.92
CA VAL A 8 -7.02 -13.41 8.13
C VAL A 8 -5.98 -12.68 9.01
N LEU A 9 -6.36 -12.17 10.17
CA LEU A 9 -5.47 -11.43 11.09
C LEU A 9 -4.65 -12.32 12.05
N ARG A 10 -4.86 -13.64 12.06
CA ARG A 10 -4.07 -14.57 12.87
C ARG A 10 -3.20 -15.45 11.99
N SER A 11 -1.88 -15.38 12.19
CA SER A 11 -0.93 -16.25 11.49
C SER A 11 -1.26 -17.74 11.73
N PRO A 12 -1.21 -18.60 10.70
CA PRO A 12 -1.45 -20.04 10.81
C PRO A 12 -0.45 -20.71 11.77
N LEU A 13 0.76 -20.16 11.83
CA LEU A 13 1.83 -20.63 12.74
C LEU A 13 1.47 -20.36 14.21
N MET A 14 0.85 -19.22 14.54
CA MET A 14 0.31 -18.96 15.88
C MET A 14 -0.95 -19.79 16.16
N ARG A 15 -1.79 -20.03 15.15
CA ARG A 15 -3.00 -20.89 15.28
C ARG A 15 -2.60 -22.33 15.64
N ASN A 16 -1.61 -22.90 14.95
CA ASN A 16 -1.11 -24.24 15.26
C ASN A 16 -0.34 -24.30 16.60
N ASN A 17 0.44 -23.27 16.96
CA ASN A 17 1.10 -23.24 18.27
C ASN A 17 0.11 -23.10 19.43
N GLN A 18 -0.97 -22.32 19.28
CA GLN A 18 -2.00 -22.24 20.32
C GLN A 18 -2.84 -23.50 20.43
N LEU A 19 -3.21 -24.14 19.32
CA LEU A 19 -3.86 -25.47 19.38
C LEU A 19 -2.95 -26.49 20.08
N ASN A 20 -1.65 -26.50 19.77
CA ASN A 20 -0.69 -27.39 20.43
C ASN A 20 -0.53 -27.09 21.93
N HIS A 21 -0.59 -25.82 22.34
CA HIS A 21 -0.52 -25.45 23.76
C HIS A 21 -1.80 -25.81 24.53
N ILE A 22 -2.98 -25.67 23.90
CA ILE A 22 -4.26 -26.07 24.49
C ILE A 22 -4.34 -27.60 24.58
N GLU A 23 -3.89 -28.34 23.57
CA GLU A 23 -3.80 -29.81 23.63
C GLU A 23 -2.83 -30.30 24.71
N ASN A 24 -1.72 -29.58 24.94
CA ASN A 24 -0.74 -29.92 25.98
C ASN A 24 -1.20 -29.50 27.39
N GLY A 25 -2.00 -28.43 27.52
CA GLY A 25 -2.57 -28.00 28.81
C GLY A 25 -3.70 -28.88 29.33
N VAL A 26 -4.46 -29.53 28.44
CA VAL A 26 -5.56 -30.44 28.81
C VAL A 26 -5.07 -31.88 29.07
N LYS A 27 -3.88 -32.25 28.62
CA LYS A 27 -3.33 -33.61 28.73
C LYS A 27 -2.59 -33.91 30.05
N HIS A 28 -2.73 -33.09 31.09
CA HIS A 28 -2.13 -33.40 32.40
C HIS A 28 -2.90 -34.42 33.26
N HIS A 29 -4.04 -34.98 32.80
CA HIS A 29 -4.80 -35.92 33.64
C HIS A 29 -5.05 -37.34 33.13
N HIS A 30 -4.67 -37.73 31.91
CA HIS A 30 -4.70 -39.16 31.55
C HIS A 30 -3.54 -39.60 30.66
N ARG A 31 -2.63 -40.31 31.32
CA ARG A 31 -1.57 -41.13 30.77
C ARG A 31 -2.18 -42.22 29.87
N ARG A 32 -2.26 -41.98 28.56
CA ARG A 32 -2.36 -43.04 27.55
C ARG A 32 -1.16 -42.94 26.61
N ARG A 33 -0.41 -44.04 26.59
CA ARG A 33 0.84 -44.25 25.88
C ARG A 33 0.49 -44.58 24.42
N ASP A 34 0.23 -43.55 23.62
CA ASP A 34 0.15 -43.72 22.16
C ASP A 34 1.57 -43.76 21.60
N SER A 35 2.00 -44.98 21.29
CA SER A 35 3.13 -45.31 20.45
C SER A 35 2.86 -44.81 19.03
N ASN A 36 3.30 -43.59 18.74
CA ASN A 36 3.80 -43.08 17.44
C ASN A 36 4.28 -41.64 17.66
N GLY A 37 5.36 -41.50 18.44
CA GLY A 37 6.00 -40.23 18.79
C GLY A 37 6.79 -39.60 17.63
N LEU A 38 6.26 -39.60 16.41
CA LEU A 38 6.80 -38.72 15.38
C LEU A 38 6.29 -37.30 15.65
N PRO A 39 7.17 -36.28 15.68
CA PRO A 39 6.71 -34.90 15.69
C PRO A 39 5.77 -34.69 14.51
N ARG A 40 4.58 -34.14 14.78
CA ARG A 40 3.59 -33.82 13.74
C ARG A 40 4.31 -32.94 12.72
N ILE A 41 4.49 -33.45 11.50
CA ILE A 41 5.21 -32.75 10.44
C ILE A 41 4.43 -31.48 10.16
N VAL A 42 4.95 -30.35 10.63
CA VAL A 42 4.46 -29.04 10.21
C VAL A 42 4.92 -28.92 8.77
N GLN A 43 4.00 -29.02 7.83
CA GLN A 43 4.27 -28.80 6.41
C GLN A 43 3.76 -27.40 6.06
N PHE A 44 4.65 -26.54 5.57
CA PHE A 44 4.25 -25.24 5.03
C PHE A 44 3.64 -25.45 3.64
N ASP A 45 2.33 -25.27 3.54
CA ASP A 45 1.62 -25.34 2.27
C ASP A 45 1.59 -23.95 1.61
N GLU A 46 2.47 -23.74 0.63
CA GLU A 46 2.56 -22.49 -0.15
C GLU A 46 1.35 -22.29 -1.07
N SER A 47 0.53 -23.32 -1.31
CA SER A 47 -0.67 -23.27 -2.16
C SER A 47 -1.95 -22.93 -1.40
N ALA A 48 -1.87 -22.79 -0.07
CA ALA A 48 -3.01 -22.49 0.78
C ALA A 48 -3.74 -21.21 0.33
N ASP A 49 -5.06 -21.25 0.37
CA ASP A 49 -5.92 -20.12 -0.05
C ASP A 49 -5.66 -18.83 0.75
N GLU A 50 -5.10 -18.96 1.96
CA GLU A 50 -4.71 -17.85 2.82
C GLU A 50 -3.56 -17.00 2.23
N TYR A 51 -2.78 -17.53 1.27
CA TYR A 51 -1.70 -16.80 0.58
C TYR A 51 -2.08 -16.34 -0.83
N ARG A 52 -3.38 -16.24 -1.11
CA ARG A 52 -3.91 -15.65 -2.35
C ARG A 52 -4.36 -14.22 -2.08
N CYS A 53 -4.31 -13.38 -3.11
CA CYS A 53 -4.91 -12.04 -3.06
C CYS A 53 -6.42 -12.12 -2.76
N PHE A 54 -7.04 -11.02 -2.36
CA PHE A 54 -8.47 -10.97 -2.04
C PHE A 54 -9.39 -11.36 -3.22
N CYS A 55 -8.93 -11.17 -4.46
CA CYS A 55 -9.62 -11.68 -5.65
C CYS A 55 -9.47 -13.21 -5.85
N SER A 56 -8.67 -13.88 -5.03
CA SER A 56 -8.29 -15.31 -5.10
C SER A 56 -7.59 -15.75 -6.40
N CYS A 57 -7.37 -14.85 -7.35
CA CYS A 57 -6.81 -15.14 -8.66
C CYS A 57 -5.28 -15.33 -8.66
N LEU A 58 -4.57 -14.62 -7.76
CA LEU A 58 -3.11 -14.57 -7.78
C LEU A 58 -2.54 -14.95 -6.41
N HIS A 59 -1.40 -15.64 -6.42
CA HIS A 59 -0.57 -15.78 -5.23
C HIS A 59 -0.07 -14.39 -4.79
N ILE A 60 0.04 -14.18 -3.48
CA ILE A 60 0.25 -12.85 -2.91
C ILE A 60 1.53 -12.18 -3.40
N LYS A 61 2.59 -12.96 -3.63
CA LYS A 61 3.84 -12.49 -4.23
C LYS A 61 3.65 -11.94 -5.65
N THR A 62 2.92 -12.66 -6.50
CA THR A 62 2.63 -12.23 -7.87
C THR A 62 1.71 -11.01 -7.85
N GLY A 63 0.73 -10.98 -6.96
CA GLY A 63 -0.13 -9.83 -6.72
C GLY A 63 0.66 -8.58 -6.37
N THR A 64 1.62 -8.67 -5.44
CA THR A 64 2.50 -7.53 -5.07
C THR A 64 3.32 -7.02 -6.26
N LEU A 65 3.79 -7.89 -7.16
CA LEU A 65 4.52 -7.44 -8.36
C LEU A 65 3.60 -6.75 -9.38
N VAL A 66 2.37 -7.24 -9.55
CA VAL A 66 1.36 -6.58 -10.40
C VAL A 66 1.00 -5.21 -9.83
N ILE A 67 0.81 -5.12 -8.51
CA ILE A 67 0.56 -3.85 -7.80
C ILE A 67 1.71 -2.88 -8.04
N ALA A 68 2.96 -3.31 -7.91
CA ALA A 68 4.12 -2.46 -8.17
C ALA A 68 4.09 -1.85 -9.58
N GLY A 69 3.68 -2.63 -10.59
CA GLY A 69 3.50 -2.15 -11.95
C GLY A 69 2.40 -1.09 -12.04
N ILE A 70 1.24 -1.34 -11.44
CA ILE A 70 0.10 -0.40 -11.42
C ILE A 70 0.47 0.90 -10.69
N GLU A 71 1.13 0.82 -9.54
CA GLU A 71 1.60 1.99 -8.78
C GLU A 71 2.58 2.82 -9.60
N PHE A 72 3.47 2.20 -10.38
CA PHE A 72 4.38 2.93 -11.26
C PHE A 72 3.61 3.73 -12.32
N PHE A 73 2.56 3.15 -12.90
CA PHE A 73 1.68 3.85 -13.83
C PHE A 73 0.92 5.00 -13.16
N LEU A 74 0.43 4.82 -11.94
CA LEU A 74 -0.25 5.86 -11.17
C LEU A 74 0.69 7.02 -10.85
N ILE A 75 1.89 6.74 -10.33
CA ILE A 75 2.92 7.77 -10.05
C ILE A 75 3.23 8.56 -11.33
N LEU A 76 3.44 7.87 -12.45
CA LEU A 76 3.71 8.52 -13.73
C LEU A 76 2.53 9.40 -14.18
N PHE A 77 1.30 8.91 -14.06
CA PHE A 77 0.09 9.64 -14.42
C PHE A 77 -0.05 10.94 -13.62
N PHE A 78 0.07 10.87 -12.29
CA PHE A 78 -0.02 12.05 -11.42
C PHE A 78 1.14 13.03 -11.66
N PHE A 79 2.35 12.51 -11.90
CA PHE A 79 3.50 13.34 -12.25
C PHE A 79 3.27 14.09 -13.57
N ILE A 80 2.81 13.41 -14.63
CA ILE A 80 2.49 14.02 -15.93
C ILE A 80 1.38 15.07 -15.76
N ASN A 81 0.32 14.77 -15.01
CA ASN A 81 -0.75 15.74 -14.78
C ASN A 81 -0.22 16.99 -14.07
N SER A 82 0.56 16.83 -13.00
CA SER A 82 1.19 17.93 -12.26
C SER A 82 2.15 18.75 -13.15
N PHE A 83 2.92 18.08 -14.00
CA PHE A 83 3.80 18.71 -14.98
C PHE A 83 3.00 19.52 -16.02
N LEU A 84 1.91 18.98 -16.55
CA LEU A 84 1.04 19.67 -17.51
C LEU A 84 0.35 20.90 -16.88
N VAL A 85 -0.12 20.80 -15.63
CA VAL A 85 -0.65 21.97 -14.89
C VAL A 85 0.42 23.06 -14.79
N SER A 86 1.65 22.68 -14.41
CA SER A 86 2.78 23.61 -14.29
C SER A 86 3.14 24.28 -15.61
N LEU A 87 3.12 23.55 -16.73
CA LEU A 87 3.36 24.13 -18.06
C LEU A 87 2.26 25.09 -18.50
N GLN A 88 0.99 24.72 -18.34
CA GLN A 88 -0.14 25.58 -18.71
C GLN A 88 -0.15 26.89 -17.91
N GLN A 89 0.28 26.84 -16.66
CA GLN A 89 0.43 28.04 -15.83
C GLN A 89 1.58 28.93 -16.32
N LYS A 90 2.68 28.34 -16.79
CA LYS A 90 3.82 29.06 -17.38
C LYS A 90 3.48 29.72 -18.72
N ASP A 91 2.65 29.10 -19.55
CA ASP A 91 2.25 29.69 -20.84
C ASP A 91 1.27 30.86 -20.65
N SER A 92 0.43 30.80 -19.62
CA SER A 92 -0.41 31.94 -19.22
C SER A 92 0.38 33.10 -18.58
N TYR A 93 1.68 32.91 -18.33
CA TYR A 93 2.57 33.79 -17.56
C TYR A 93 3.12 34.99 -18.35
N ASN A 94 2.92 35.06 -19.67
CA ASN A 94 3.27 36.25 -20.45
C ASN A 94 2.43 37.49 -20.11
N TYR A 95 1.58 37.44 -19.08
CA TYR A 95 0.77 38.55 -18.62
C TYR A 95 0.95 38.77 -17.10
N LYS A 96 1.66 39.85 -16.76
CA LYS A 96 1.84 40.49 -15.43
C LYS A 96 2.87 39.88 -14.46
N HIS A 97 4.06 40.48 -14.48
CA HIS A 97 5.01 40.49 -13.35
C HIS A 97 4.31 40.99 -12.06
N GLY A 98 4.17 40.13 -11.05
CA GLY A 98 3.90 40.58 -9.67
C GLY A 98 2.91 39.77 -8.82
N ASP A 99 2.27 38.71 -9.31
CA ASP A 99 1.26 37.98 -8.54
C ASP A 99 1.85 36.77 -7.78
N ARG A 100 1.55 36.66 -6.47
CA ARG A 100 2.01 35.62 -5.53
C ARG A 100 1.34 34.25 -5.75
N THR A 101 0.35 34.19 -6.63
CA THR A 101 -0.39 32.97 -7.00
C THR A 101 0.48 31.94 -7.74
N THR A 102 1.58 32.40 -8.32
CA THR A 102 2.54 31.60 -9.10
C THR A 102 3.44 30.72 -8.22
N ASP A 103 3.69 31.13 -6.97
CA ASP A 103 4.46 30.35 -6.01
C ASP A 103 3.74 29.04 -5.65
N TYR A 104 2.41 29.06 -5.52
CA TYR A 104 1.65 27.88 -5.04
C TYR A 104 1.70 26.69 -6.00
N VAL A 105 1.54 26.93 -7.30
CA VAL A 105 1.53 25.84 -8.31
C VAL A 105 2.93 25.31 -8.57
N HIS A 106 3.94 26.18 -8.58
CA HIS A 106 5.33 25.74 -8.65
C HIS A 106 5.74 24.95 -7.40
N VAL A 107 5.35 25.39 -6.21
CA VAL A 107 5.58 24.65 -4.95
C VAL A 107 4.87 23.30 -4.98
N ALA A 108 3.61 23.24 -5.41
CA ALA A 108 2.87 21.99 -5.52
C ALA A 108 3.51 21.02 -6.52
N PHE A 109 4.00 21.52 -7.66
CA PHE A 109 4.77 20.73 -8.62
C PHE A 109 6.06 20.17 -8.02
N ILE A 110 6.85 21.01 -7.31
CA ILE A 110 8.10 20.58 -6.66
C ILE A 110 7.82 19.49 -5.63
N ILE A 111 6.79 19.68 -4.78
CA ILE A 111 6.36 18.69 -3.79
C ILE A 111 5.98 17.39 -4.50
N THR A 112 5.17 17.44 -5.55
CA THR A 112 4.75 16.27 -6.32
C THR A 112 5.95 15.54 -6.93
N ALA A 113 6.91 16.26 -7.50
CA ALA A 113 8.12 15.68 -8.10
C ALA A 113 8.98 14.95 -7.06
N VAL A 114 9.22 15.58 -5.90
CA VAL A 114 9.98 14.98 -4.79
C VAL A 114 9.27 13.73 -4.26
N CYS A 115 7.96 13.83 -4.00
CA CYS A 115 7.14 12.70 -3.54
C CYS A 115 7.12 11.55 -4.57
N SER A 116 7.09 11.86 -5.87
CA SER A 116 7.12 10.85 -6.94
C SER A 116 8.43 10.08 -6.95
N VAL A 117 9.57 10.78 -6.76
CA VAL A 117 10.90 10.13 -6.66
C VAL A 117 10.97 9.23 -5.43
N ILE A 118 10.56 9.72 -4.27
CA ILE A 118 10.56 8.94 -3.02
C ILE A 118 9.67 7.70 -3.17
N SER A 119 8.45 7.87 -3.69
CA SER A 119 7.51 6.77 -3.91
C SER A 119 8.07 5.74 -4.87
N THR A 120 8.71 6.18 -5.96
CA THR A 120 9.37 5.28 -6.93
C THR A 120 10.47 4.46 -6.26
N LEU A 121 11.31 5.07 -5.42
CA LEU A 121 12.35 4.35 -4.68
C LEU A 121 11.74 3.32 -3.73
N CYS A 122 10.65 3.65 -3.03
CA CYS A 122 9.94 2.71 -2.17
C CYS A 122 9.33 1.53 -2.95
N VAL A 123 8.74 1.79 -4.12
CA VAL A 123 8.22 0.73 -5.00
C VAL A 123 9.35 -0.18 -5.48
N LEU A 124 10.50 0.38 -5.86
CA LEU A 124 11.67 -0.43 -6.24
C LEU A 124 12.18 -1.30 -5.08
N MET A 125 12.23 -0.76 -3.86
CA MET A 125 12.56 -1.54 -2.67
C MET A 125 11.55 -2.67 -2.43
N MET A 126 10.25 -2.41 -2.60
CA MET A 126 9.21 -3.43 -2.51
C MET A 126 9.41 -4.53 -3.56
N VAL A 127 9.69 -4.18 -4.82
CA VAL A 127 9.97 -5.17 -5.89
C VAL A 127 11.17 -6.03 -5.53
N ILE A 128 12.28 -5.43 -5.11
CA ILE A 128 13.48 -6.16 -4.68
C ILE A 128 13.16 -7.08 -3.48
N GLY A 129 12.38 -6.58 -2.52
CA GLY A 129 11.91 -7.35 -1.37
C GLY A 129 11.07 -8.55 -1.76
N ALA A 130 10.12 -8.36 -2.69
CA ALA A 130 9.26 -9.43 -3.20
C ALA A 130 10.06 -10.47 -3.98
N LEU A 131 11.00 -10.06 -4.84
CA LEU A 131 11.84 -10.97 -5.61
C LEU A 131 12.78 -11.79 -4.72
N LYS A 132 13.42 -11.13 -3.73
CA LYS A 132 14.33 -11.78 -2.77
C LYS A 132 13.63 -12.48 -1.61
N ASN A 133 12.30 -12.43 -1.53
CA ASN A 133 11.50 -12.96 -0.42
C ASN A 133 11.90 -12.36 0.96
N VAL A 134 12.23 -11.07 1.00
CA VAL A 134 12.64 -10.36 2.21
C VAL A 134 11.55 -9.36 2.63
N GLY A 135 10.71 -9.77 3.57
CA GLY A 135 9.58 -8.95 4.05
C GLY A 135 9.95 -7.61 4.67
N SER A 136 11.18 -7.43 5.19
CA SER A 136 11.60 -6.16 5.78
C SER A 136 11.74 -5.02 4.75
N LEU A 137 11.96 -5.36 3.47
CA LEU A 137 12.07 -4.37 2.40
C LEU A 137 10.70 -3.82 1.94
N LEU A 138 9.59 -4.46 2.34
CA LEU A 138 8.24 -4.00 2.06
C LEU A 138 7.79 -2.91 3.05
N ILE A 139 8.42 -2.83 4.23
CA ILE A 139 8.02 -1.92 5.32
C ILE A 139 8.09 -0.43 4.91
N PRO A 140 9.17 0.06 4.28
CA PRO A 140 9.25 1.47 3.87
C PRO A 140 8.11 1.87 2.92
N HIS A 141 7.76 0.99 1.98
CA HIS A 141 6.65 1.21 1.06
C HIS A 141 5.32 1.26 1.81
N MET A 142 5.03 0.31 2.71
CA MET A 142 3.81 0.32 3.51
C MET A 142 3.65 1.62 4.34
N ILE A 143 4.73 2.15 4.90
CA ILE A 143 4.71 3.42 5.65
C ILE A 143 4.32 4.58 4.73
N ILE A 144 4.96 4.68 3.56
CA ILE A 144 4.62 5.71 2.57
C ILE A 144 3.18 5.55 2.09
N GLN A 145 2.71 4.33 1.85
CA GLN A 145 1.32 4.05 1.45
C GLN A 145 0.31 4.60 2.45
N VAL A 146 0.54 4.40 3.75
CA VAL A 146 -0.35 4.92 4.80
C VAL A 146 -0.38 6.44 4.79
N LEU A 147 0.78 7.09 4.63
CA LEU A 147 0.86 8.56 4.50
C LEU A 147 0.14 9.05 3.23
N THR A 148 0.27 8.33 2.12
CA THR A 148 -0.44 8.62 0.87
C THR A 148 -1.96 8.52 1.06
N ILE A 149 -2.47 7.44 1.67
CA ILE A 149 -3.91 7.27 1.95
C ILE A 149 -4.45 8.43 2.80
N LEU A 150 -3.73 8.83 3.86
CA LEU A 150 -4.14 9.96 4.70
C LEU A 150 -4.17 11.28 3.91
N THR A 151 -3.14 11.52 3.10
CA THR A 151 -3.03 12.74 2.29
C THR A 151 -4.12 12.79 1.22
N LEU A 152 -4.36 11.68 0.51
CA LEU A 152 -5.44 11.53 -0.47
C LEU A 152 -6.81 11.76 0.17
N GLY A 153 -7.05 11.18 1.34
CA GLY A 153 -8.31 11.39 2.07
C GLY A 153 -8.56 12.86 2.38
N LEU A 154 -7.53 13.59 2.82
CA LEU A 154 -7.62 15.04 3.05
C LEU A 154 -7.86 15.82 1.75
N LEU A 155 -7.17 15.46 0.65
CA LEU A 155 -7.36 16.10 -0.66
C LEU A 155 -8.76 15.89 -1.22
N ILE A 156 -9.34 14.69 -1.05
CA ILE A 156 -10.72 14.40 -1.47
C ILE A 156 -11.70 15.26 -0.68
N ILE A 157 -11.54 15.36 0.64
CA ILE A 157 -12.40 16.23 1.47
C ILE A 157 -12.30 17.69 1.00
N LEU A 158 -11.08 18.18 0.77
CA LEU A 158 -10.86 19.54 0.26
C LEU A 158 -11.47 19.75 -1.12
N GLY A 159 -11.38 18.76 -2.02
CA GLY A 159 -11.99 18.79 -3.34
C GLY A 159 -13.52 18.84 -3.29
N ILE A 160 -14.15 18.04 -2.42
CA ILE A 160 -15.60 18.08 -2.20
C ILE A 160 -16.02 19.45 -1.66
N VAL A 161 -15.31 19.97 -0.65
CA VAL A 161 -15.58 21.30 -0.09
C VAL A 161 -15.43 22.37 -1.17
N ALA A 162 -14.38 22.31 -2.00
CA ALA A 162 -14.15 23.26 -3.09
C ALA A 162 -15.33 23.28 -4.07
N VAL A 163 -15.78 22.11 -4.52
CA VAL A 163 -16.91 21.98 -5.44
C VAL A 163 -18.23 22.43 -4.81
N SER A 164 -18.43 22.21 -3.52
CA SER A 164 -19.69 22.56 -2.84
C SER A 164 -19.82 24.02 -2.44
N THR A 165 -18.70 24.74 -2.27
CA THR A 165 -18.68 26.11 -1.71
C THR A 165 -18.10 27.14 -2.67
N ASP A 166 -17.63 26.70 -3.84
CA ASP A 166 -16.90 27.50 -4.83
C ASP A 166 -15.72 28.31 -4.28
N LEU A 167 -15.12 27.85 -3.16
CA LEU A 167 -14.05 28.55 -2.48
C LEU A 167 -12.74 28.52 -3.30
N ALA A 168 -12.24 29.70 -3.65
CA ALA A 168 -10.99 29.85 -4.41
C ALA A 168 -9.77 29.23 -3.72
N ILE A 169 -9.72 29.29 -2.39
CA ILE A 169 -8.60 28.75 -1.60
C ILE A 169 -8.58 27.22 -1.67
N CYS A 170 -9.75 26.57 -1.57
CA CYS A 170 -9.85 25.10 -1.62
C CYS A 170 -9.46 24.58 -3.00
N TYR A 171 -9.89 25.26 -4.05
CA TYR A 171 -9.48 24.95 -5.43
C TYR A 171 -7.97 25.10 -5.67
N ARG A 172 -7.34 26.14 -5.09
CA ARG A 172 -5.88 26.34 -5.17
C ARG A 172 -5.09 25.26 -4.44
N VAL A 173 -5.52 24.85 -3.25
CA VAL A 173 -4.89 23.76 -2.50
C VAL A 173 -5.06 22.42 -3.21
N PHE A 174 -6.22 22.20 -3.85
CA PHE A 174 -6.50 21.00 -4.64
C PHE A 174 -5.67 20.92 -5.94
N ASN A 175 -5.14 22.04 -6.43
CA ASN A 175 -4.20 22.14 -7.56
C ASN A 175 -4.62 21.38 -8.85
N ALA A 176 -5.93 21.27 -9.10
CA ALA A 176 -6.45 20.50 -10.24
C ALA A 176 -6.53 21.30 -11.55
N ALA A 177 -6.39 22.62 -11.50
CA ALA A 177 -6.46 23.48 -12.67
C ALA A 177 -5.70 24.81 -12.49
N PRO A 178 -5.25 25.46 -13.59
CA PRO A 178 -4.76 26.83 -13.54
C PRO A 178 -5.90 27.80 -13.25
N PHE A 179 -5.72 28.69 -12.28
CA PHE A 179 -6.70 29.73 -11.91
C PHE A 179 -6.17 31.10 -12.29
N HIS A 180 -6.97 31.89 -13.01
CA HIS A 180 -6.62 33.23 -13.48
C HIS A 180 -7.23 34.35 -12.62
N GLU A 181 -7.98 34.01 -11.58
CA GLU A 181 -8.69 34.98 -10.76
C GLU A 181 -7.81 35.60 -9.67
N HIS A 182 -8.01 36.90 -9.45
CA HIS A 182 -7.25 37.69 -8.50
C HIS A 182 -7.41 37.17 -7.05
N PRO A 183 -6.36 37.23 -6.21
CA PRO A 183 -6.36 36.67 -4.86
C PRO A 183 -7.34 37.32 -3.85
N GLN A 184 -8.06 38.38 -4.25
CA GLN A 184 -9.03 39.08 -3.41
C GLN A 184 -10.47 38.59 -3.57
N GLN A 185 -10.78 37.75 -4.56
CA GLN A 185 -12.11 37.16 -4.72
C GLN A 185 -12.20 35.83 -3.94
N SER A 186 -13.25 35.70 -3.14
CA SER A 186 -13.48 34.50 -2.30
C SER A 186 -14.08 33.33 -3.07
N THR A 187 -14.76 33.61 -4.19
CA THR A 187 -15.51 32.66 -5.01
C THR A 187 -15.01 32.66 -6.46
N VAL A 188 -14.94 31.49 -7.08
CA VAL A 188 -14.43 31.29 -8.44
C VAL A 188 -15.55 30.95 -9.41
N ALA A 189 -15.59 31.61 -10.58
CA ALA A 189 -16.42 31.21 -11.69
C ALA A 189 -15.59 30.37 -12.66
N LEU A 190 -15.66 29.03 -12.53
CA LEU A 190 -14.89 28.13 -13.40
C LEU A 190 -15.53 28.02 -14.78
N ASP A 191 -14.69 28.09 -15.83
CA ASP A 191 -15.10 27.68 -17.18
C ASP A 191 -15.46 26.18 -17.21
N THR A 192 -16.33 25.80 -18.14
CA THR A 192 -16.85 24.42 -18.26
C THR A 192 -15.72 23.40 -18.45
N ASN A 193 -14.67 23.76 -19.21
CA ASN A 193 -13.49 22.92 -19.42
C ASN A 193 -12.69 22.71 -18.13
N THR A 194 -12.51 23.77 -17.35
CA THR A 194 -11.81 23.75 -16.06
C THR A 194 -12.57 22.92 -15.04
N MET A 195 -13.90 23.07 -15.01
CA MET A 195 -14.78 22.31 -14.13
C MET A 195 -14.74 20.80 -14.46
N LEU A 196 -14.78 20.43 -15.74
CA LEU A 196 -14.67 19.04 -16.18
C LEU A 196 -13.33 18.42 -15.77
N ARG A 197 -12.23 19.17 -15.88
CA ARG A 197 -10.91 18.73 -15.43
C ARG A 197 -10.87 18.50 -13.92
N VAL A 198 -11.44 19.41 -13.14
CA VAL A 198 -11.54 19.26 -11.67
C VAL A 198 -12.29 17.99 -11.30
N TYR A 199 -13.46 17.74 -11.92
CA TYR A 199 -14.23 16.51 -11.67
C TYR A 199 -13.48 15.24 -12.07
N PHE A 200 -12.79 15.27 -13.21
CA PHE A 200 -11.99 14.15 -13.67
C PHE A 200 -10.85 13.83 -12.69
N VAL A 201 -10.10 14.85 -12.25
CA VAL A 201 -9.03 14.68 -11.24
C VAL A 201 -9.62 14.16 -9.93
N LEU A 202 -10.70 14.75 -9.43
CA LEU A 202 -11.35 14.31 -8.19
C LEU A 202 -11.83 12.85 -8.27
N GLY A 203 -12.39 12.43 -9.41
CA GLY A 203 -12.78 11.04 -9.65
C GLY A 203 -11.58 10.08 -9.65
N MET A 204 -10.47 10.48 -10.26
CA MET A 204 -9.22 9.71 -10.25
C MET A 204 -8.61 9.62 -8.84
N GLU A 205 -8.69 10.68 -8.04
CA GLU A 205 -8.24 10.67 -6.63
C GLU A 205 -9.06 9.68 -5.79
N ILE A 206 -10.39 9.67 -5.94
CA ILE A 206 -11.28 8.72 -5.24
C ILE A 206 -10.97 7.28 -5.64
N LEU A 207 -10.78 7.02 -6.95
CA LEU A 207 -10.42 5.69 -7.44
C LEU A 207 -9.07 5.25 -6.87
N THR A 208 -8.09 6.16 -6.88
CA THR A 208 -6.75 5.91 -6.34
C THR A 208 -6.84 5.60 -4.85
N PHE A 209 -7.58 6.37 -4.06
CA PHE A 209 -7.77 6.12 -2.63
C PHE A 209 -8.29 4.71 -2.32
N VAL A 210 -9.27 4.22 -3.09
CA VAL A 210 -9.79 2.86 -2.92
C VAL A 210 -8.74 1.80 -3.30
N LEU A 211 -8.01 2.04 -4.40
CA LEU A 211 -6.92 1.14 -4.84
C LEU A 211 -5.79 1.07 -3.82
N GLU A 212 -5.37 2.20 -3.26
CA GLU A 212 -4.31 2.30 -2.26
C GLU A 212 -4.62 1.49 -1.00
N ILE A 213 -5.86 1.55 -0.51
CA ILE A 213 -6.32 0.71 0.61
C ILE A 213 -6.21 -0.77 0.25
N TYR A 214 -6.66 -1.14 -0.95
CA TYR A 214 -6.57 -2.52 -1.43
C TYR A 214 -5.11 -2.99 -1.56
N PHE A 215 -4.23 -2.15 -2.10
CA PHE A 215 -2.81 -2.44 -2.26
C PHE A 215 -2.14 -2.65 -0.91
N LEU A 216 -2.38 -1.77 0.06
CA LEU A 216 -1.85 -1.88 1.41
C LEU A 216 -2.18 -3.24 2.04
N LEU A 217 -3.42 -3.70 1.91
CA LEU A 217 -3.85 -4.99 2.46
C LEU A 217 -3.12 -6.17 1.80
N VAL A 218 -2.96 -6.15 0.48
CA VAL A 218 -2.24 -7.21 -0.25
C VAL A 218 -0.76 -7.23 0.12
N ILE A 219 -0.12 -6.07 0.20
CA ILE A 219 1.30 -5.93 0.54
C ILE A 219 1.55 -6.34 2.00
N TYR A 220 0.67 -5.95 2.91
CA TYR A 220 0.71 -6.37 4.31
C TYR A 220 0.66 -7.90 4.44
N ASN A 221 -0.30 -8.53 3.77
CA ASN A 221 -0.41 -9.99 3.79
C ASN A 221 0.80 -10.66 3.11
N CYS A 222 1.41 -10.04 2.08
CA CYS A 222 2.66 -10.52 1.49
C CYS A 222 3.82 -10.45 2.48
N GLN A 223 3.93 -9.35 3.23
CA GLN A 223 4.93 -9.18 4.28
C GLN A 223 4.76 -10.23 5.38
N GLN A 224 3.52 -10.48 5.81
CA GLN A 224 3.20 -11.52 6.78
C GLN A 224 3.59 -12.93 6.28
N TYR A 225 3.24 -13.24 5.02
CA TYR A 225 3.64 -14.49 4.37
C TYR A 225 5.17 -14.69 4.39
N PHE A 226 5.96 -13.64 4.12
CA PHE A 226 7.42 -13.74 4.20
C PHE A 226 7.94 -13.96 5.63
N VAL A 227 7.30 -13.36 6.63
CA VAL A 227 7.66 -13.58 8.05
C VAL A 227 7.40 -15.04 8.44
N GLU A 228 6.24 -15.58 8.09
CA GLU A 228 5.86 -16.97 8.40
C GLU A 228 6.76 -17.97 7.68
N ARG A 229 7.02 -17.77 6.38
CA ARG A 229 7.96 -18.59 5.61
C ARG A 229 9.36 -18.59 6.22
N ARG A 230 9.83 -17.44 6.70
CA ARG A 230 11.15 -17.33 7.37
C ARG A 230 11.17 -18.08 8.70
N GLN A 231 10.11 -18.01 9.50
CA GLN A 231 10.00 -18.76 10.75
C GLN A 231 10.00 -20.26 10.49
N TYR A 232 9.23 -20.71 9.49
CA TYR A 232 9.22 -22.10 9.06
C TYR A 232 10.60 -22.60 8.62
N MET A 233 11.30 -21.84 7.78
CA MET A 233 12.65 -22.21 7.34
C MET A 233 13.64 -22.34 8.53
N LYS A 234 13.56 -21.43 9.51
CA LYS A 234 14.37 -21.52 10.74
C LYS A 234 14.04 -22.78 11.54
N TYR A 235 12.77 -23.15 11.63
CA TYR A 235 12.35 -24.40 12.26
C TYR A 235 12.96 -25.61 11.54
N CYS A 236 12.81 -25.71 10.22
CA CYS A 236 13.38 -26.82 9.45
C CYS A 236 14.90 -26.97 9.65
N MET A 237 15.65 -25.86 9.62
CA MET A 237 17.11 -25.89 9.86
C MET A 237 17.50 -26.29 11.29
N ALA A 238 16.67 -25.96 12.29
CA ALA A 238 16.93 -26.32 13.68
C ALA A 238 16.70 -27.82 13.92
N TYR A 239 15.70 -28.43 13.27
CA TYR A 239 15.34 -29.83 13.45
C TYR A 239 16.04 -30.80 12.48
N SER A 240 16.57 -30.32 11.35
CA SER A 240 17.39 -31.17 10.46
C SER A 240 18.78 -31.49 11.04
N LYS A 241 19.37 -30.56 11.81
CA LYS A 241 20.70 -30.74 12.43
C LYS A 241 20.80 -31.87 13.47
N PRO A 242 19.85 -32.06 14.41
CA PRO A 242 19.97 -33.15 15.39
C PRO A 242 19.81 -34.55 14.78
N MET A 243 19.16 -34.69 13.61
CA MET A 243 19.07 -35.99 12.92
C MET A 243 20.41 -36.45 12.32
N GLU A 244 21.25 -35.52 11.82
CA GLU A 244 22.60 -35.88 11.36
C GLU A 244 23.46 -36.40 12.51
N THR A 245 23.41 -35.77 13.69
CA THR A 245 24.17 -36.23 14.87
C THR A 245 23.70 -37.56 15.44
N LEU A 246 22.42 -37.92 15.27
CA LEU A 246 21.88 -39.21 15.69
C LEU A 246 22.20 -40.33 14.70
N ASN A 247 22.24 -40.03 13.40
CA ASN A 247 22.64 -41.00 12.37
C ASN A 247 24.16 -41.18 12.28
N SER A 248 24.97 -40.17 12.64
CA SER A 248 26.43 -40.29 12.69
C SER A 248 26.96 -40.99 13.95
N ALA A 249 26.12 -41.17 14.97
CA ALA A 249 26.45 -41.86 16.21
C ALA A 249 26.10 -43.36 16.20
N ARG A 250 25.68 -43.89 15.05
CA ARG A 250 25.35 -45.30 14.82
C ARG A 250 26.36 -45.93 13.88
#